data_AF-A0A7Y3ASH2-F1
#
_entry.id   AF-A0A7Y3ASH2-F1
#
_cell.length_a   1.000
_cell.length_b   1.000
_cell.length_c   1.000
_cell.angle_alpha   90.00
_cell.angle_beta   90.00
_cell.angle_gamma   90.00
#
_symmetry.space_group_name_H-M   'P 1'
#
loop_
_entity.id
_entity.type
_entity.pdbx_description
1 polymer ?
#
loop_
_entity_poly.entity_id
_entity_poly.type
_entity_poly.pdbx_seq_one_letter_code
_entity_poly.pdbx_strand_id
1 'polypeptide(L)'
;MSSGEILAFIPSFLYGIALAELFSHWRRFFQKQYRYWPYIITTVIFTELAIWNVYLFLVQIQESTLITYHEYWLFLIQPIIFLMLVHAFTPELELKDTEAYFKKRIPLVFGLSAVYFALHITPDFSVSNYVTWLRISGIIVCLLIAITRSIKAIYVFAILWFLTLYFR
;
A
#
# COMPACT_ATOMS: atom_id res chain seq x y z
N MET A 1 3.27 -29.79 -5.58
CA MET A 1 3.23 -28.44 -5.00
C MET A 1 3.67 -28.54 -3.57
N SER A 2 4.61 -27.70 -3.13
CA SER A 2 4.99 -27.65 -1.71
C SER A 2 3.83 -27.03 -0.91
N SER A 3 3.69 -27.37 0.38
CA SER A 3 2.66 -26.76 1.24
C SER A 3 2.77 -25.23 1.27
N GLY A 4 3.99 -24.70 1.12
CA GLY A 4 4.27 -23.26 1.00
C GLY A 4 3.65 -22.63 -0.26
N GLU A 5 3.69 -23.29 -1.41
CA GLU A 5 3.06 -22.80 -2.66
C GLU A 5 1.53 -22.69 -2.53
N ILE A 6 0.90 -23.64 -1.82
CA ILE A 6 -0.55 -23.62 -1.60
C ILE A 6 -0.93 -22.47 -0.64
N LEU A 7 -0.14 -22.26 0.42
CA LEU A 7 -0.34 -21.15 1.35
C LEU A 7 -0.04 -19.80 0.68
N ALA A 8 0.88 -19.74 -0.28
CA ALA A 8 1.18 -18.52 -1.04
C ALA A 8 0.00 -17.99 -1.85
N PHE A 9 -0.88 -18.90 -2.29
CA PHE A 9 -1.93 -18.59 -3.25
C PHE A 9 -2.85 -17.47 -2.77
N ILE A 10 -3.35 -17.53 -1.54
CA ILE A 10 -4.36 -16.58 -1.06
C ILE A 10 -3.77 -15.16 -0.91
N PRO A 11 -2.64 -14.94 -0.22
CA PRO A 11 -2.01 -13.62 -0.16
C PRO A 11 -1.68 -13.03 -1.54
N SER A 12 -1.09 -13.84 -2.45
CA SER A 12 -0.78 -13.40 -3.81
C SER A 12 -2.03 -13.03 -4.60
N PHE A 13 -3.11 -13.81 -4.44
CA PHE A 13 -4.39 -13.52 -5.08
C PHE A 13 -4.99 -12.19 -4.59
N LEU A 14 -4.94 -11.92 -3.29
CA LEU A 14 -5.43 -10.66 -2.71
C LEU A 14 -4.64 -9.45 -3.23
N TYR A 15 -3.31 -9.52 -3.26
CA TYR A 15 -2.49 -8.47 -3.88
C TYR A 15 -2.76 -8.33 -5.38
N GLY A 16 -3.01 -9.44 -6.09
CA GLY A 16 -3.37 -9.44 -7.50
C GLY A 16 -4.67 -8.68 -7.79
N ILE A 17 -5.70 -8.89 -6.96
CA ILE A 17 -6.95 -8.11 -7.04
C ILE A 17 -6.66 -6.61 -6.82
N ALA A 18 -5.92 -6.29 -5.75
CA ALA A 18 -5.59 -4.91 -5.42
C ALA A 18 -4.80 -4.21 -6.53
N LEU A 19 -3.85 -4.92 -7.16
CA LEU A 19 -3.09 -4.43 -8.32
C LEU A 19 -3.98 -4.22 -9.54
N ALA A 20 -4.84 -5.18 -9.86
CA ALA A 20 -5.76 -5.05 -10.99
C ALA A 20 -6.67 -3.83 -10.83
N GLU A 21 -7.16 -3.59 -9.60
CA GLU A 21 -7.95 -2.42 -9.27
C GLU A 21 -7.13 -1.13 -9.45
N LEU A 22 -5.92 -1.03 -8.86
CA LEU A 22 -5.04 0.13 -9.04
C LEU A 22 -4.74 0.41 -10.51
N PHE A 23 -4.37 -0.59 -11.30
CA PHE A 23 -4.05 -0.42 -12.72
C PHE A 23 -5.25 0.02 -13.55
N SER A 24 -6.46 -0.43 -13.22
CA SER A 24 -7.68 0.04 -13.90
C SER A 24 -7.85 1.56 -13.79
N HIS A 25 -7.37 2.16 -12.70
CA HIS A 25 -7.44 3.59 -12.43
C HIS A 25 -6.35 4.42 -13.13
N TRP A 26 -5.29 3.80 -13.66
CA TRP A 26 -4.25 4.52 -14.41
C TRP A 26 -4.79 5.22 -15.65
N ARG A 27 -5.90 4.72 -16.23
CA ARG A 27 -6.60 5.40 -17.33
C ARG A 27 -6.97 6.85 -16.98
N ARG A 28 -7.26 7.14 -15.71
CA ARG A 28 -7.59 8.50 -15.24
C ARG A 28 -6.42 9.48 -15.33
N PHE A 29 -5.16 9.01 -15.39
CA PHE A 29 -3.98 9.87 -15.52
C PHE A 29 -3.94 10.62 -16.86
N PHE A 30 -4.44 9.96 -17.89
CA PHE A 30 -4.45 10.45 -19.27
C PHE A 30 -5.72 11.27 -19.58
N GLN A 31 -6.75 11.21 -18.74
CA GLN A 31 -8.01 11.94 -18.92
C GLN A 31 -7.95 13.29 -18.18
N LYS A 32 -7.81 14.38 -18.94
CA LYS A 32 -7.64 15.75 -18.39
C LYS A 32 -8.73 16.14 -17.37
N GLN A 33 -9.96 15.68 -17.59
CA GLN A 33 -11.11 15.95 -16.72
C GLN A 33 -11.06 15.28 -15.34
N TYR A 34 -10.27 14.21 -15.16
CA TYR A 34 -10.13 13.48 -13.90
C TYR A 34 -8.76 13.68 -13.24
N ARG A 35 -7.92 14.55 -13.81
CA ARG A 35 -6.55 14.73 -13.37
C ARG A 35 -6.50 15.48 -12.05
N TYR A 36 -6.16 14.76 -10.99
CA TYR A 36 -5.90 15.33 -9.67
C TYR A 36 -4.59 14.77 -9.12
N TRP A 37 -3.56 15.61 -9.02
CA TRP A 37 -2.18 15.17 -8.74
C TRP A 37 -2.00 14.38 -7.43
N PRO A 38 -2.60 14.78 -6.29
CA PRO A 38 -2.47 14.00 -5.06
C PRO A 38 -2.99 12.58 -5.23
N TYR A 39 -4.11 12.41 -5.95
CA TYR A 39 -4.63 11.08 -6.25
C TYR A 39 -3.66 10.28 -7.12
N ILE A 40 -3.15 10.87 -8.21
CA ILE A 40 -2.19 10.20 -9.11
C ILE A 40 -0.94 9.73 -8.37
N ILE A 41 -0.37 10.61 -7.54
CA ILE A 41 0.83 10.30 -6.75
C ILE A 41 0.53 9.16 -5.77
N THR A 42 -0.61 9.20 -5.06
CA THR A 42 -1.02 8.12 -4.18
C THR A 42 -1.24 6.80 -4.95
N THR A 43 -1.84 6.84 -6.15
CA THR A 43 -1.98 5.64 -7.00
C THR A 43 -0.62 5.05 -7.33
N VAL A 44 0.35 5.86 -7.75
CA VAL A 44 1.71 5.41 -8.10
C VAL A 44 2.40 4.78 -6.88
N ILE A 45 2.33 5.43 -5.72
CA ILE A 45 2.91 4.92 -4.48
C ILE A 45 2.28 3.57 -4.09
N PHE A 46 0.95 3.46 -4.11
CA PHE A 46 0.28 2.20 -3.77
C PHE A 46 0.56 1.11 -4.79
N THR A 47 0.71 1.46 -6.07
CA THR A 47 1.06 0.48 -7.11
C THR A 47 2.47 -0.07 -6.90
N GLU A 48 3.47 0.79 -6.69
CA GLU A 48 4.83 0.35 -6.40
C GLU A 48 4.87 -0.48 -5.12
N LEU A 49 4.18 -0.03 -4.07
CA LEU A 49 4.08 -0.74 -2.81
C LEU A 49 3.49 -2.15 -2.97
N ALA A 50 2.44 -2.30 -3.76
CA ALA A 50 1.83 -3.59 -4.02
C ALA A 50 2.79 -4.53 -4.76
N ILE A 51 3.47 -4.02 -5.80
CA ILE A 51 4.47 -4.79 -6.57
C ILE A 51 5.60 -5.23 -5.65
N TRP A 52 6.13 -4.33 -4.82
CA TRP A 52 7.21 -4.62 -3.89
C TRP A 52 6.83 -5.69 -2.86
N ASN A 53 5.61 -5.63 -2.32
CA ASN A 53 5.16 -6.63 -1.35
C ASN A 53 4.86 -7.99 -1.97
N VAL A 54 4.34 -8.03 -3.21
CA VAL A 54 4.24 -9.29 -3.96
C VAL A 54 5.62 -9.90 -4.16
N TYR A 55 6.61 -9.09 -4.55
CA TYR A 55 7.99 -9.56 -4.72
C TYR A 55 8.58 -10.12 -3.42
N LEU A 56 8.53 -9.36 -2.32
CA LEU A 56 9.04 -9.80 -1.03
C LEU A 56 8.36 -11.09 -0.54
N PHE A 57 7.03 -11.16 -0.70
CA PHE A 57 6.27 -12.33 -0.29
C PHE A 57 6.68 -13.59 -1.07
N LEU A 58 6.88 -13.48 -2.39
CA LEU A 58 7.34 -14.59 -3.21
C LEU A 58 8.74 -15.07 -2.81
N VAL A 59 9.66 -14.15 -2.51
CA VAL A 59 11.00 -14.47 -2.02
C VAL A 59 10.92 -15.20 -0.67
N GLN A 60 10.14 -14.67 0.27
CA GLN A 60 10.05 -15.22 1.63
C GLN A 60 9.45 -16.64 1.66
N ILE A 61 8.49 -16.93 0.78
CA ILE A 61 7.89 -18.27 0.69
C ILE A 61 8.83 -19.28 0.05
N GLN A 62 9.67 -18.86 -0.91
CA GLN A 62 10.67 -19.76 -1.49
C GLN A 62 11.72 -20.21 -0.46
N GLU A 63 12.00 -19.35 0.53
CA GLU A 63 12.99 -19.62 1.58
C GLU A 63 12.42 -20.33 2.81
N SER A 64 11.09 -20.29 3.02
CA SER A 64 10.45 -20.82 4.24
C SER A 64 9.96 -22.26 4.08
N THR A 65 10.58 -23.21 4.77
CA THR A 65 10.19 -24.64 4.70
C THR A 65 9.03 -25.03 5.62
N LEU A 66 8.70 -24.21 6.63
CA LEU A 66 7.60 -24.45 7.57
C LEU A 66 6.94 -23.11 7.93
N ILE A 67 5.63 -22.98 7.70
CA ILE A 67 4.82 -21.83 8.13
C ILE A 67 3.81 -22.35 9.15
N THR A 68 3.84 -21.83 10.36
CA THR A 68 2.80 -22.12 11.37
C THR A 68 1.49 -21.44 11.01
N TYR A 69 0.37 -21.96 11.53
CA TYR A 69 -0.95 -21.36 11.31
C TYR A 69 -1.02 -19.88 11.75
N HIS A 70 -0.32 -19.52 12.83
CA HIS A 70 -0.29 -18.14 13.32
C HIS A 70 0.50 -17.22 12.37
N GLU A 71 1.69 -17.65 11.92
CA GLU A 71 2.49 -16.91 10.94
C GLU A 71 1.71 -16.72 9.63
N TYR A 72 0.96 -17.74 9.20
CA TYR A 72 0.10 -17.64 8.03
C TYR A 72 -0.95 -16.52 8.15
N TRP A 73 -1.59 -16.37 9.32
CA TRP A 73 -2.53 -15.27 9.55
C TRP A 73 -1.85 -13.89 9.54
N LEU A 74 -0.63 -13.78 10.05
CA LEU A 74 0.16 -12.55 9.96
C LEU A 74 0.57 -12.24 8.50
N PHE A 75 0.82 -13.25 7.68
CA PHE A 75 1.03 -13.06 6.25
C PHE A 75 -0.24 -12.66 5.50
N LEU A 76 -1.41 -13.07 5.98
CA LEU A 76 -2.72 -12.75 5.40
C LEU A 76 -3.22 -11.35 5.77
N ILE A 77 -2.93 -10.86 6.97
CA ILE A 77 -3.48 -9.59 7.43
C ILE A 77 -2.97 -8.42 6.59
N GLN A 78 -1.70 -8.46 6.15
CA GLN A 78 -1.09 -7.43 5.31
C GLN A 78 -1.84 -7.24 3.97
N PRO A 79 -2.01 -8.28 3.12
CA PRO A 79 -2.77 -8.15 1.88
C PRO A 79 -4.25 -7.83 2.10
N ILE A 80 -4.88 -8.29 3.19
CA ILE A 80 -6.26 -7.92 3.51
C ILE A 80 -6.38 -6.41 3.75
N ILE A 81 -5.51 -5.86 4.61
CA ILE A 81 -5.50 -4.41 4.89
C ILE A 81 -5.15 -3.62 3.63
N PHE A 82 -4.24 -4.13 2.80
CA PHE A 82 -3.91 -3.49 1.53
C PHE A 82 -5.11 -3.47 0.56
N LEU A 83 -5.83 -4.58 0.44
CA LEU A 83 -7.03 -4.65 -0.39
C LEU A 83 -8.11 -3.68 0.10
N MET A 84 -8.33 -3.60 1.42
CA MET A 84 -9.23 -2.61 2.01
C MET A 84 -8.80 -1.16 1.71
N LEU A 85 -7.49 -0.89 1.80
CA LEU A 85 -6.91 0.40 1.47
C LEU A 85 -7.16 0.78 0.00
N VAL A 86 -6.88 -0.14 -0.92
CA VAL A 86 -7.09 0.08 -2.35
C VAL A 86 -8.57 0.33 -2.62
N HIS A 87 -9.46 -0.52 -2.11
CA HIS A 87 -10.90 -0.36 -2.31
C HIS A 87 -11.46 0.95 -1.72
N ALA A 88 -10.92 1.41 -0.59
CA ALA A 88 -11.27 2.70 -0.02
C ALA A 88 -10.76 3.89 -0.85
N PHE A 89 -9.65 3.70 -1.56
CA PHE A 89 -8.97 4.71 -2.36
C PHE A 89 -9.54 4.86 -3.78
N THR A 90 -9.98 3.75 -4.39
CA THR A 90 -10.49 3.69 -5.75
C THR A 90 -11.96 4.14 -5.80
N PRO A 91 -12.31 5.19 -6.57
CA PRO A 91 -13.70 5.53 -6.80
C PRO A 91 -14.35 4.51 -7.73
N GLU A 92 -15.67 4.36 -7.66
CA GLU A 92 -16.41 3.65 -8.70
C GLU A 92 -16.11 4.27 -10.09
N LEU A 93 -16.03 3.44 -11.13
CA LEU A 93 -15.59 3.85 -12.47
C LEU A 93 -16.44 4.99 -13.06
N GLU A 94 -17.70 5.10 -12.66
CA GLU A 94 -18.67 6.09 -13.15
C GLU A 94 -18.51 7.47 -12.50
N LEU A 95 -17.76 7.56 -11.39
CA LEU A 95 -17.64 8.79 -10.62
C LEU A 95 -16.73 9.79 -11.34
N LYS A 96 -17.34 10.91 -11.78
CA LYS A 96 -16.67 11.93 -12.59
C LYS A 96 -15.78 12.88 -11.78
N ASP A 97 -15.98 13.00 -10.47
CA ASP A 97 -15.23 13.93 -9.62
C ASP A 97 -14.23 13.19 -8.72
N THR A 98 -13.03 12.95 -9.26
CA THR A 98 -11.93 12.28 -8.55
C THR A 98 -11.43 13.12 -7.37
N GLU A 99 -11.44 14.45 -7.50
CA GLU A 99 -10.94 15.34 -6.45
C GLU A 99 -11.84 15.31 -5.22
N ALA A 100 -13.16 15.52 -5.40
CA ALA A 100 -14.11 15.52 -4.30
C ALA A 100 -14.15 14.15 -3.60
N TYR A 101 -14.12 13.05 -4.39
CA TYR A 101 -14.07 11.70 -3.84
C TYR A 101 -12.83 11.49 -2.98
N PHE A 102 -11.65 11.81 -3.53
CA PHE A 102 -10.40 11.60 -2.81
C PHE A 102 -10.34 12.45 -1.53
N LYS A 103 -10.68 13.74 -1.60
CA LYS A 103 -10.72 14.62 -0.42
C LYS A 103 -11.61 14.09 0.70
N LYS A 104 -12.76 13.50 0.35
CA LYS A 104 -13.67 12.87 1.32
C LYS A 104 -13.06 11.61 1.95
N ARG A 105 -12.29 10.85 1.17
CA ARG A 105 -11.68 9.57 1.59
C ARG A 105 -10.32 9.69 2.26
N ILE A 106 -9.67 10.87 2.25
CA ILE A 106 -8.34 11.10 2.86
C ILE A 106 -8.20 10.46 4.27
N PRO A 107 -9.12 10.69 5.24
CA PRO A 107 -8.98 10.12 6.58
C PRO A 107 -8.90 8.59 6.59
N LEU A 108 -9.76 7.95 5.79
CA LEU A 108 -9.83 6.50 5.70
C LEU A 108 -8.61 5.93 4.98
N VAL A 109 -8.25 6.50 3.84
CA VAL A 109 -7.11 6.04 3.03
C VAL A 109 -5.81 6.15 3.82
N PHE A 110 -5.50 7.32 4.36
CA PHE A 110 -4.23 7.50 5.08
C PHE A 110 -4.24 6.87 6.48
N GLY A 111 -5.41 6.71 7.11
CA GLY A 111 -5.54 5.91 8.32
C GLY A 111 -5.21 4.43 8.08
N LEU A 112 -5.77 3.84 7.01
CA LEU A 112 -5.46 2.48 6.60
C LEU A 112 -4.00 2.33 6.15
N SER A 113 -3.42 3.32 5.46
CA SER A 113 -1.98 3.33 5.13
C SER A 113 -1.10 3.27 6.38
N ALA A 114 -1.44 4.02 7.44
CA ALA A 114 -0.69 4.01 8.68
C ALA A 114 -0.70 2.62 9.35
N VAL A 115 -1.89 1.98 9.40
CA VAL A 115 -2.03 0.61 9.90
C VAL A 115 -1.24 -0.36 9.03
N TYR A 116 -1.34 -0.24 7.71
CA TYR A 116 -0.60 -1.07 6.77
C TYR A 116 0.92 -0.98 7.01
N PHE A 117 1.48 0.22 7.12
CA PHE A 117 2.92 0.39 7.38
C PHE A 117 3.34 -0.12 8.76
N ALA A 118 2.49 0.03 9.78
CA ALA A 118 2.78 -0.50 11.11
C ALA A 118 2.94 -2.03 11.10
N LEU A 119 2.13 -2.73 10.30
CA LEU A 119 2.25 -4.19 10.11
C LEU A 119 3.56 -4.63 9.45
N HIS A 120 4.29 -3.71 8.80
CA HIS A 120 5.59 -3.96 8.16
C HIS A 120 6.79 -3.53 9.01
N ILE A 121 6.58 -3.18 10.29
CA ILE A 121 7.66 -2.89 11.25
C ILE A 121 8.12 -4.17 11.97
N THR A 122 7.62 -5.35 11.55
CA THR A 122 8.05 -6.62 12.16
C THR A 122 9.56 -6.84 12.00
N PRO A 123 10.26 -7.24 13.07
CA PRO A 123 11.72 -7.29 13.15
C PRO A 123 12.41 -8.29 12.21
N ASP A 124 11.65 -9.14 11.51
CA ASP A 124 12.19 -10.21 10.68
C ASP A 124 12.67 -9.75 9.30
N PHE A 125 12.31 -8.55 8.85
CA PHE A 125 12.88 -7.96 7.65
C PHE A 125 14.15 -7.23 8.05
N SER A 126 15.32 -7.74 7.63
CA SER A 126 16.67 -7.19 7.84
C SER A 126 16.88 -5.82 7.17
N VAL A 127 15.98 -4.87 7.43
CA VAL A 127 15.99 -3.55 6.84
C VAL A 127 16.93 -2.64 7.62
N SER A 128 17.68 -1.80 6.90
CA SER A 128 18.59 -0.85 7.54
C SER A 128 17.85 0.07 8.53
N ASN A 129 18.52 0.45 9.61
CA ASN A 129 17.96 1.35 10.63
C ASN A 129 17.36 2.63 10.02
N TYR A 130 17.96 3.14 8.95
CA TYR A 130 17.48 4.33 8.23
C TYR A 130 16.09 4.12 7.62
N VAL A 131 15.84 2.98 6.97
CA VAL A 131 14.54 2.68 6.37
C VAL A 131 13.46 2.50 7.44
N THR A 132 13.81 1.92 8.60
CA THR A 132 12.89 1.81 9.74
C THR A 132 12.45 3.19 10.24
N TRP A 133 13.39 4.14 10.41
CA TRP A 133 13.05 5.51 10.79
C TRP A 133 12.22 6.25 9.73
N LEU A 134 12.48 6.01 8.43
CA LEU A 134 11.67 6.55 7.35
C LEU A 134 10.24 5.98 7.36
N ARG A 135 10.06 4.68 7.65
CA ARG A 135 8.74 4.05 7.81
C ARG A 135 7.96 4.63 9.00
N ILE A 136 8.60 4.77 10.16
CA ILE A 136 7.99 5.39 11.35
C ILE A 136 7.56 6.83 11.02
N SER A 137 8.42 7.59 10.37
CA SER A 137 8.10 8.95 9.91
C SER A 137 6.93 8.95 8.92
N GLY A 138 6.89 7.98 7.99
CA GLY A 138 5.78 7.77 7.07
C GLY A 138 4.46 7.50 7.79
N ILE A 139 4.45 6.66 8.83
CA ILE A 139 3.26 6.40 9.66
C ILE A 139 2.75 7.68 10.31
N ILE A 140 3.65 8.45 10.94
CA ILE A 140 3.30 9.72 11.59
C ILE A 140 2.69 10.69 10.57
N VAL A 141 3.29 10.81 9.39
CA VAL A 141 2.77 11.67 8.32
C VAL A 141 1.41 11.18 7.81
N CYS A 142 1.20 9.87 7.65
CA CYS A 142 -0.10 9.30 7.29
C CYS A 142 -1.18 9.65 8.32
N LEU A 143 -0.89 9.52 9.62
CA LEU A 143 -1.81 9.91 10.69
C LEU A 143 -2.11 11.42 10.67
N LEU A 144 -1.08 12.25 10.47
CA LEU A 144 -1.26 13.69 10.32
C LEU A 144 -2.14 14.04 9.11
N ILE A 145 -1.95 13.38 7.97
CA ILE A 145 -2.80 13.54 6.79
C ILE A 145 -4.23 13.11 7.10
N ALA A 146 -4.41 11.98 7.79
CA ALA A 146 -5.73 11.45 8.10
C ALA A 146 -6.55 12.41 8.97
N ILE A 147 -5.91 13.07 9.94
CA ILE A 147 -6.54 14.02 10.86
C ILE A 147 -6.75 15.39 10.20
N THR A 148 -5.70 15.96 9.61
CA THR A 148 -5.71 17.35 9.10
C THR A 148 -6.30 17.47 7.70
N ARG A 149 -6.39 16.37 6.96
CA ARG A 149 -6.74 16.33 5.53
C ARG A 149 -5.85 17.21 4.65
N SER A 150 -4.61 17.46 5.10
CA SER A 150 -3.68 18.37 4.43
C SER A 150 -3.13 17.76 3.14
N ILE A 151 -3.47 18.35 2.01
CA ILE A 151 -2.95 17.97 0.69
C ILE A 151 -1.42 18.18 0.64
N LYS A 152 -0.91 19.22 1.31
CA LYS A 152 0.55 19.48 1.37
C LYS A 152 1.30 18.33 2.02
N ALA A 153 0.72 17.74 3.07
CA ALA A 153 1.32 16.60 3.75
C ALA A 153 1.36 15.33 2.86
N ILE A 154 0.47 15.19 1.88
CA ILE A 154 0.53 14.09 0.89
C ILE A 154 1.79 14.18 0.03
N TYR A 155 2.20 15.38 -0.39
CA TYR A 155 3.45 15.56 -1.12
C TYR A 155 4.68 15.27 -0.25
N VAL A 156 4.64 15.66 1.03
CA VAL A 156 5.69 15.30 1.99
C VAL A 156 5.79 13.78 2.15
N PHE A 157 4.64 13.11 2.28
CA PHE A 157 4.58 11.65 2.31
C PHE A 157 5.19 11.02 1.05
N ALA A 158 4.87 11.56 -0.13
CA ALA A 158 5.44 11.08 -1.38
C ALA A 158 6.96 11.23 -1.43
N ILE A 159 7.51 12.36 -0.97
CA ILE A 159 8.96 12.58 -0.89
C ILE A 159 9.60 11.55 0.07
N LEU A 160 9.03 11.36 1.26
CA LEU A 160 9.50 10.35 2.21
C LEU A 160 9.46 8.94 1.60
N TRP A 161 8.43 8.63 0.82
CA TRP A 161 8.33 7.35 0.12
C TRP A 161 9.45 7.17 -0.91
N PHE A 162 9.68 8.15 -1.78
CA PHE A 162 10.76 8.08 -2.77
C PHE A 162 12.16 8.02 -2.13
N LEU A 163 12.38 8.73 -1.01
CA LEU A 163 13.61 8.58 -0.23
C LEU A 163 13.75 7.16 0.30
N THR A 164 12.67 6.56 0.77
CA THR A 164 12.66 5.16 1.21
C THR A 164 13.08 4.22 0.08
N LEU A 165 12.64 4.46 -1.16
CA LEU A 165 13.04 3.67 -2.33
C LEU A 165 14.53 3.85 -2.68
N TYR A 166 15.08 5.04 -2.50
CA TYR A 166 16.50 5.31 -2.76
C TYR A 166 17.45 4.62 -1.76
N PHE A 167 17.01 4.46 -0.51
CA PHE A 167 17.81 3.84 0.57
C PHE A 167 17.53 2.34 0.77
N ARG A 168 16.62 1.75 0.01
CA ARG A 168 16.42 0.30 -0.08
C ARG A 168 17.49 -0.31 -0.98
#